data_AF-A0ABD4THD6-F1
#
_entry.id   AF-A0ABD4THD6-F1
#
_cell.length_a   1.000
_cell.length_b   1.000
_cell.length_c   1.000
_cell.angle_alpha   90.00
_cell.angle_beta   90.00
_cell.angle_gamma   90.00
#
_symmetry.space_group_name_H-M   'P 1'
#
loop_
_entity.id
_entity.type
_entity.pdbx_description
1 polymer ?
#
loop_
_entity_poly.entity_id
_entity_poly.type
_entity_poly.pdbx_seq_one_letter_code
_entity_poly.pdbx_strand_id
1 'polypeptide(L)'
;MPWDVFERFAEDYDRWFEEHRAEYHAELARIRRLLPCPDSRAVEIGVGSGRFAAPLGITLGIEPSRALGRMARRQGIEVIRGRAESIPLGDGSCSSVLMVTVICFLDDPVTAFEEIRRVLVPEGSLVLGFIEREGEIARRYLHEKGKHRFLSRARFYSSGDIREFLGHTGFRVTEIDSRAGFSVIAARKN
;
A
#
# COMPACT_ATOMS: atom_id res chain seq x y z
N MET A 1 8.53 13.14 10.06
CA MET A 1 8.59 12.22 8.90
C MET A 1 7.22 12.24 8.24
N PRO A 2 7.06 12.09 6.92
CA PRO A 2 5.76 12.22 6.25
C PRO A 2 4.64 11.38 6.90
N TRP A 3 5.01 10.25 7.51
CA TRP A 3 4.08 9.33 8.17
C TRP A 3 3.71 9.65 9.63
N ASP A 4 4.31 10.65 10.29
CA ASP A 4 4.01 10.98 11.70
C ASP A 4 2.55 11.40 11.94
N VAL A 5 1.91 11.93 10.90
CA VAL A 5 0.49 12.29 10.89
C VAL A 5 -0.39 11.07 11.14
N PHE A 6 0.03 9.88 10.70
CA PHE A 6 -0.70 8.63 10.91
C PHE A 6 -0.52 8.07 12.32
N GLU A 7 0.56 8.40 13.03
CA GLU A 7 0.68 8.08 14.46
C GLU A 7 -0.28 8.94 15.27
N ARG A 8 -0.35 10.24 14.96
CA ARG A 8 -1.15 11.21 15.73
C ARG A 8 -2.65 11.13 15.46
N PHE A 9 -3.04 10.75 14.25
CA PHE A 9 -4.43 10.79 13.79
C PHE A 9 -4.92 9.43 13.26
N ALA A 10 -4.44 8.33 13.86
CA ALA A 10 -4.78 6.96 13.46
C ALA A 10 -6.30 6.69 13.42
N GLU A 11 -7.05 7.16 14.42
CA GLU A 11 -8.49 6.98 14.48
C GLU A 11 -9.22 7.75 13.37
N ASP A 12 -8.78 8.96 13.04
CA ASP A 12 -9.37 9.75 11.97
C ASP A 12 -9.04 9.14 10.59
N TYR A 13 -7.84 8.60 10.43
CA TYR A 13 -7.47 7.83 9.24
C TYR A 13 -8.41 6.64 9.06
N ASP A 14 -8.63 5.86 10.11
CA ASP A 14 -9.42 4.64 10.06
C ASP A 14 -10.91 4.91 9.87
N ARG A 15 -11.43 5.97 10.50
CA ARG A 15 -12.82 6.44 10.37
C ARG A 15 -13.21 6.75 8.94
N TRP A 16 -12.28 7.25 8.14
CA TRP A 16 -12.55 7.54 6.73
C TRP A 16 -13.09 6.32 5.97
N PHE A 17 -12.57 5.12 6.26
CA PHE A 17 -13.05 3.87 5.63
C PHE A 17 -14.47 3.48 6.05
N GLU A 18 -14.90 3.90 7.24
CA GLU A 18 -16.29 3.71 7.70
C GLU A 18 -17.25 4.72 7.05
N GLU A 19 -16.79 5.94 6.83
CA GLU A 19 -17.59 6.99 6.18
C GLU A 19 -17.69 6.78 4.66
N HIS A 20 -16.68 6.17 4.05
CA HIS A 20 -16.56 5.98 2.59
C HIS A 20 -16.60 4.50 2.20
N ARG A 21 -17.47 3.72 2.84
CA ARG A 21 -17.54 2.25 2.66
C ARG A 21 -17.65 1.82 1.21
N ALA A 22 -18.51 2.45 0.41
CA ALA A 22 -18.72 2.06 -0.99
C ALA A 22 -17.42 2.23 -1.83
N GLU A 23 -16.71 3.33 -1.62
CA GLU A 23 -15.44 3.63 -2.31
C GLU A 23 -14.36 2.63 -1.90
N TYR A 24 -14.21 2.41 -0.59
CA TYR A 24 -13.29 1.42 -0.04
C TYR A 24 -13.57 0.01 -0.55
N HIS A 25 -14.84 -0.43 -0.59
CA HIS A 25 -15.19 -1.77 -1.09
C HIS A 25 -14.90 -1.92 -2.59
N ALA A 26 -15.10 -0.85 -3.38
CA ALA A 26 -14.76 -0.86 -4.80
C ALA A 26 -13.24 -0.94 -5.03
N GLU A 27 -12.43 -0.26 -4.22
CA GLU A 27 -10.96 -0.36 -4.24
C GLU A 27 -10.50 -1.76 -3.81
N LEU A 28 -11.03 -2.26 -2.68
CA LEU A 28 -10.74 -3.59 -2.15
C LEU A 28 -11.06 -4.69 -3.15
N ALA A 29 -12.20 -4.61 -3.85
CA ALA A 29 -12.58 -5.60 -4.86
C ALA A 29 -11.60 -5.63 -6.04
N ARG A 30 -11.11 -4.47 -6.48
CA ARG A 30 -10.09 -4.39 -7.55
C ARG A 30 -8.74 -4.96 -7.10
N ILE A 31 -8.31 -4.63 -5.88
CA ILE A 31 -7.10 -5.22 -5.29
C ILE A 31 -7.24 -6.74 -5.20
N ARG A 32 -8.37 -7.25 -4.67
CA ARG A 32 -8.63 -8.69 -4.55
C ARG A 32 -8.58 -9.43 -5.89
N ARG A 33 -9.05 -8.80 -6.97
CA ARG A 33 -9.01 -9.38 -8.32
C ARG A 33 -7.58 -9.60 -8.83
N LEU A 34 -6.67 -8.69 -8.49
CA LEU A 34 -5.29 -8.65 -8.98
C LEU A 34 -4.31 -9.37 -8.04
N LEU A 35 -4.64 -9.44 -6.75
CA LEU A 35 -3.84 -10.12 -5.74
C LEU A 35 -4.00 -11.65 -5.88
N PRO A 36 -2.88 -12.40 -6.01
CA PRO A 36 -2.93 -13.86 -5.89
C PRO A 36 -3.52 -14.26 -4.53
N CYS A 37 -4.15 -15.44 -4.45
CA CYS A 37 -4.67 -15.95 -3.18
C CYS A 37 -3.55 -15.92 -2.11
N PRO A 38 -3.70 -15.14 -1.02
CA PRO A 38 -2.63 -15.01 -0.03
C PRO A 38 -2.30 -16.34 0.65
N ASP A 39 -1.02 -16.69 0.67
CA ASP A 39 -0.50 -17.78 1.50
C ASP A 39 0.12 -17.20 2.80
N SER A 40 0.74 -18.05 3.61
CA SER A 40 1.39 -17.63 4.87
C SER A 40 2.60 -16.71 4.68
N ARG A 41 3.04 -16.46 3.45
CA ARG A 41 4.18 -15.60 3.09
C ARG A 41 3.74 -14.33 2.35
N ALA A 42 2.43 -14.07 2.28
CA ALA A 42 1.91 -12.79 1.81
C ALA A 42 2.12 -11.73 2.90
N VAL A 43 2.55 -10.53 2.50
CA VAL A 43 2.76 -9.40 3.42
C VAL A 43 2.17 -8.11 2.87
N GLU A 44 1.59 -7.28 3.74
CA GLU A 44 1.23 -5.90 3.41
C GLU A 44 2.31 -4.93 3.94
N ILE A 45 2.93 -4.15 3.06
CA ILE A 45 3.88 -3.09 3.42
C ILE A 45 3.13 -1.79 3.61
N GLY A 46 3.25 -1.18 4.79
CA GLY A 46 2.42 -0.08 5.27
C GLY A 46 0.99 -0.54 5.55
N VAL A 47 0.86 -1.61 6.34
CA VAL A 47 -0.43 -2.27 6.64
C VAL A 47 -1.45 -1.37 7.34
N GLY A 48 -1.01 -0.26 7.93
CA GLY A 48 -1.87 0.69 8.60
C GLY A 48 -2.70 0.02 9.69
N SER A 49 -4.01 0.26 9.69
CA SER A 49 -4.96 -0.33 10.63
C SER A 49 -5.45 -1.73 10.21
N GLY A 50 -4.92 -2.30 9.13
CA GLY A 50 -5.28 -3.63 8.64
C GLY A 50 -6.49 -3.67 7.71
N ARG A 51 -6.91 -2.51 7.18
CA ARG A 51 -8.11 -2.37 6.35
C ARG A 51 -8.05 -3.17 5.05
N PHE A 52 -6.88 -3.43 4.48
CA PHE A 52 -6.76 -4.25 3.29
C PHE A 52 -6.30 -5.67 3.64
N ALA A 53 -5.25 -5.83 4.46
CA ALA A 53 -4.75 -7.14 4.86
C ALA A 53 -5.84 -8.09 5.42
N ALA A 54 -6.62 -7.65 6.40
CA ALA A 54 -7.59 -8.51 7.09
C ALA A 54 -8.65 -9.14 6.15
N PRO A 55 -9.41 -8.37 5.34
CA PRO A 55 -10.40 -8.97 4.43
C PRO A 55 -9.78 -9.71 3.24
N LEU A 56 -8.51 -9.47 2.92
CA LEU A 56 -7.78 -10.20 1.88
C LEU A 56 -7.17 -11.52 2.39
N GLY A 57 -7.08 -11.72 3.71
CA GLY A 57 -6.47 -12.91 4.31
C GLY A 57 -4.96 -12.82 4.47
N ILE A 58 -4.39 -11.61 4.39
CA ILE A 58 -2.98 -11.37 4.68
C ILE A 58 -2.82 -11.25 6.20
N THR A 59 -1.95 -12.07 6.78
CA THR A 59 -1.76 -12.14 8.24
C THR A 59 -0.50 -11.44 8.73
N LEU A 60 0.40 -11.01 7.85
CA LEU A 60 1.63 -10.29 8.19
C LEU A 60 1.63 -8.88 7.59
N GLY A 61 2.05 -7.89 8.37
CA GLY A 61 2.17 -6.52 7.92
C GLY A 61 3.38 -5.78 8.48
N ILE A 62 3.93 -4.86 7.68
CA ILE A 62 5.01 -3.94 8.08
C ILE A 62 4.41 -2.55 8.28
N GLU A 63 4.61 -1.93 9.44
CA GLU A 63 4.04 -0.60 9.73
C GLU A 63 4.94 0.23 10.68
N PRO A 64 5.33 1.47 10.30
CA PRO A 64 6.12 2.33 11.19
C PRO A 64 5.32 2.90 12.38
N SER A 65 4.02 3.20 12.18
CA SER A 65 3.11 3.77 13.19
C SER A 65 2.70 2.74 14.23
N ARG A 66 3.03 3.02 15.49
CA ARG A 66 2.62 2.18 16.62
C ARG A 66 1.10 2.23 16.80
N ALA A 67 0.48 3.38 16.61
CA ALA A 67 -0.98 3.53 16.73
C ALA A 67 -1.73 2.68 15.71
N LEU A 68 -1.40 2.80 14.42
CA LEU A 68 -2.03 2.00 13.37
C LEU A 68 -1.70 0.51 13.53
N GLY A 69 -0.44 0.16 13.79
CA GLY A 69 -0.03 -1.21 14.03
C GLY A 69 -0.74 -1.86 15.24
N ARG A 70 -1.17 -1.10 16.25
CA ARG A 70 -2.02 -1.63 17.34
C ARG A 70 -3.43 -1.95 16.84
N MET A 71 -3.97 -1.17 15.91
CA MET A 71 -5.29 -1.40 15.32
C MET A 71 -5.26 -2.64 14.41
N ALA A 72 -4.25 -2.77 13.56
CA ALA A 72 -4.06 -3.97 12.71
C ALA A 72 -3.94 -5.25 13.54
N ARG A 73 -3.21 -5.23 14.66
CA ARG A 73 -3.14 -6.39 15.58
C ARG A 73 -4.51 -6.83 16.13
N ARG A 74 -5.44 -5.89 16.35
CA ARG A 74 -6.81 -6.21 16.78
C ARG A 74 -7.62 -6.90 15.68
N GLN A 75 -7.21 -6.77 14.42
CA GLN A 75 -7.77 -7.45 13.26
C GLN A 75 -7.11 -8.82 13.00
N GLY A 76 -6.23 -9.30 13.89
CA GLY A 76 -5.55 -10.59 13.76
C GLY A 76 -4.29 -10.55 12.89
N ILE A 77 -3.77 -9.36 12.58
CA ILE A 77 -2.54 -9.21 11.78
C ILE A 77 -1.32 -9.17 12.70
N GLU A 78 -0.34 -10.02 12.42
CA GLU A 78 1.00 -9.87 12.97
C GLU A 78 1.67 -8.63 12.36
N VAL A 79 2.07 -7.68 13.20
CA VAL A 79 2.68 -6.44 12.74
C VAL A 79 4.13 -6.36 13.21
N ILE A 80 5.04 -6.29 12.24
CA ILE A 80 6.44 -5.96 12.47
C ILE A 80 6.64 -4.47 12.24
N ARG A 81 7.30 -3.80 13.17
CA ARG A 81 7.59 -2.37 13.01
C ARG A 81 8.74 -2.20 12.04
N GLY A 82 8.50 -1.52 10.93
CA GLY A 82 9.50 -1.31 9.88
C GLY A 82 9.04 -0.27 8.87
N ARG A 83 9.88 -0.01 7.87
CA ARG A 83 9.62 0.93 6.79
C ARG A 83 9.71 0.20 5.45
N ALA A 84 9.09 0.75 4.41
CA ALA A 84 9.18 0.16 3.07
C ALA A 84 10.61 0.26 2.50
N GLU A 85 11.35 1.30 2.86
CA GLU A 85 12.74 1.51 2.42
C GLU A 85 13.77 0.67 3.20
N SER A 86 13.33 -0.08 4.21
CA SER A 86 14.17 -1.03 4.97
C SER A 86 13.26 -2.05 5.66
N ILE A 87 12.91 -3.09 4.90
CA ILE A 87 11.94 -4.12 5.29
C ILE A 87 12.64 -5.15 6.20
N PRO A 88 12.17 -5.35 7.45
CA PRO A 88 12.81 -6.24 8.42
C PRO A 88 12.45 -7.72 8.18
N LEU A 89 12.60 -8.18 6.94
CA LEU A 89 12.35 -9.56 6.49
C LEU A 89 13.56 -10.06 5.68
N GLY A 90 13.76 -11.38 5.68
CA GLY A 90 14.84 -12.01 4.93
C GLY A 90 14.62 -11.99 3.41
N ASP A 91 15.69 -12.18 2.66
CA ASP A 91 15.65 -12.27 1.20
C ASP A 91 14.78 -13.46 0.75
N GLY A 92 13.95 -13.26 -0.27
CA GLY A 92 13.10 -14.34 -0.80
C GLY A 92 12.13 -14.97 0.21
N SER A 93 11.76 -14.24 1.27
CA SER A 93 10.88 -14.74 2.32
C SER A 93 9.38 -14.58 2.01
N CYS A 94 9.02 -13.72 1.05
CA CYS A 94 7.64 -13.39 0.71
C CYS A 94 7.21 -13.97 -0.63
N SER A 95 6.01 -14.52 -0.71
CA SER A 95 5.38 -15.00 -1.95
C SER A 95 4.72 -13.86 -2.73
N SER A 96 4.06 -12.95 -2.00
CA SER A 96 3.40 -11.77 -2.52
C SER A 96 3.50 -10.58 -1.56
N VAL A 97 3.52 -9.39 -2.13
CA VAL A 97 3.54 -8.13 -1.41
C VAL A 97 2.36 -7.27 -1.87
N LEU A 98 1.60 -6.76 -0.91
CA LEU A 98 0.58 -5.73 -1.11
C LEU A 98 1.10 -4.39 -0.59
N MET A 99 0.85 -3.31 -1.32
CA MET A 99 1.09 -1.94 -0.87
C MET A 99 -0.07 -1.04 -1.31
N VAL A 100 -0.81 -0.45 -0.37
CA VAL A 100 -1.99 0.37 -0.71
C VAL A 100 -1.86 1.79 -0.16
N THR A 101 -1.81 2.78 -1.04
CA THR A 101 -1.68 4.22 -0.75
C THR A 101 -0.44 4.62 0.07
N VAL A 102 0.55 3.73 0.18
CA VAL A 102 1.78 3.96 0.94
C VAL A 102 2.82 4.72 0.12
N ILE A 103 2.90 4.44 -1.19
CA ILE A 103 3.89 5.04 -2.10
C ILE A 103 3.89 6.57 -2.06
N CYS A 104 2.73 7.17 -1.83
CA CYS A 104 2.55 8.61 -1.72
C CYS A 104 3.27 9.24 -0.51
N PHE A 105 3.69 8.44 0.46
CA PHE A 105 4.30 8.88 1.72
C PHE A 105 5.73 8.37 1.91
N LEU A 106 6.30 7.72 0.89
CA LEU A 106 7.68 7.24 0.92
C LEU A 106 8.66 8.39 0.71
N ASP A 107 9.82 8.29 1.36
CA ASP A 107 10.90 9.24 1.13
C ASP A 107 11.56 8.94 -0.24
N ASP A 108 11.79 7.64 -0.50
CA ASP A 108 12.38 7.11 -1.74
C ASP A 108 11.59 5.87 -2.24
N PRO A 109 10.73 6.02 -3.27
CA PRO A 109 10.00 4.89 -3.87
C PRO A 109 10.91 3.85 -4.54
N VAL A 110 12.07 4.25 -5.08
CA VAL A 110 12.97 3.32 -5.78
C VAL A 110 13.59 2.36 -4.76
N THR A 111 14.14 2.88 -3.66
CA THR A 111 14.67 2.03 -2.57
C THR A 111 13.60 1.11 -1.99
N ALA A 112 12.35 1.59 -1.83
CA ALA A 112 11.26 0.74 -1.38
C ALA A 112 10.97 -0.41 -2.35
N PHE A 113 10.97 -0.17 -3.66
CA PHE A 113 10.80 -1.23 -4.64
C PHE A 113 11.99 -2.21 -4.67
N GLU A 114 13.21 -1.74 -4.47
CA GLU A 114 14.39 -2.61 -4.33
C GLU A 114 14.26 -3.54 -3.11
N GLU A 115 13.82 -3.01 -1.96
CA GLU A 115 13.54 -3.82 -0.76
C GLU A 115 12.40 -4.82 -0.98
N ILE A 116 11.32 -4.40 -1.63
CA ILE A 116 10.21 -5.31 -2.00
C ILE A 116 10.71 -6.41 -2.92
N ARG A 117 11.55 -6.08 -3.91
CA ARG A 117 12.19 -7.06 -4.78
C ARG A 117 13.07 -8.01 -3.96
N ARG A 118 13.85 -7.51 -2.99
CA ARG A 118 14.72 -8.34 -2.15
C ARG A 118 13.94 -9.38 -1.37
N VAL A 119 12.85 -8.99 -0.71
CA VAL A 119 12.05 -9.89 0.14
C VAL A 119 11.18 -10.86 -0.67
N LEU A 120 10.80 -10.53 -1.91
CA LEU A 120 10.03 -11.43 -2.77
C LEU A 120 10.87 -12.61 -3.28
N VAL A 121 10.26 -13.81 -3.30
CA VAL A 121 10.78 -14.97 -4.05
C VAL A 121 10.88 -14.66 -5.55
N PRO A 122 11.74 -15.36 -6.33
CA PRO A 122 11.69 -15.30 -7.80
C PRO A 122 10.27 -15.52 -8.32
N GLU A 123 9.86 -14.74 -9.33
CA GLU A 123 8.49 -14.71 -9.86
C GLU A 123 7.38 -14.33 -8.85
N GLY A 124 7.75 -13.86 -7.66
CA GLY A 124 6.84 -13.35 -6.63
C GLY A 124 6.07 -12.12 -7.10
N SER A 125 4.89 -11.91 -6.52
CA SER A 125 3.93 -10.90 -6.97
C SER A 125 3.96 -9.63 -6.11
N LEU A 126 3.86 -8.48 -6.76
CA LEU A 126 3.61 -7.19 -6.13
C LEU A 126 2.28 -6.64 -6.64
N VAL A 127 1.38 -6.26 -5.72
CA VAL A 127 0.18 -5.50 -6.03
C VAL A 127 0.24 -4.14 -5.33
N LEU A 128 0.05 -3.09 -6.11
CA LEU A 128 0.12 -1.69 -5.69
C LEU A 128 -1.23 -1.03 -5.93
N GLY A 129 -1.84 -0.45 -4.89
CA GLY A 129 -2.96 0.48 -5.03
C GLY A 129 -2.51 1.90 -4.72
N PHE A 130 -2.82 2.88 -5.55
CA PHE A 130 -2.46 4.28 -5.28
C PHE A 130 -3.43 5.28 -5.92
N ILE A 131 -3.42 6.48 -5.36
CA ILE A 131 -4.21 7.61 -5.88
C ILE A 131 -3.45 8.20 -7.07
N GLU A 132 -4.12 8.28 -8.21
CA GLU A 132 -3.55 8.82 -9.45
C GLU A 132 -3.31 10.32 -9.35
N ARG A 133 -2.15 10.75 -9.87
CA ARG A 133 -1.89 12.17 -10.07
C ARG A 133 -2.94 12.74 -11.03
N GLU A 134 -3.49 13.90 -10.68
CA GLU A 134 -4.56 14.61 -11.43
C GLU A 134 -5.91 13.87 -11.52
N GLY A 135 -6.03 12.70 -10.89
CA GLY A 135 -7.28 11.98 -10.74
C GLY A 135 -8.33 12.76 -9.96
N GLU A 136 -9.60 12.43 -10.16
CA GLU A 136 -10.73 13.04 -9.45
C GLU A 136 -10.60 12.90 -7.93
N ILE A 137 -10.10 11.75 -7.47
CA ILE A 137 -9.81 11.48 -6.05
C ILE A 137 -8.74 12.43 -5.50
N ALA A 138 -7.62 12.62 -6.21
CA ALA A 138 -6.56 13.53 -5.77
C ALA A 138 -7.10 14.97 -5.68
N ARG A 139 -7.86 15.42 -6.69
CA ARG A 139 -8.51 16.74 -6.70
C ARG A 139 -9.48 16.90 -5.54
N ARG A 140 -10.37 15.93 -5.32
CA ARG A 140 -11.37 15.97 -4.25
C ARG A 140 -10.72 16.02 -2.87
N TYR A 141 -9.79 15.11 -2.59
CA TYR A 141 -9.22 14.98 -1.25
C TYR A 141 -8.26 16.11 -0.87
N LEU A 142 -7.66 16.81 -1.83
CA LEU A 142 -6.92 18.04 -1.56
C LEU A 142 -7.82 19.18 -1.06
N HIS A 143 -9.13 19.15 -1.36
CA HIS A 143 -10.08 20.17 -0.91
C HIS A 143 -10.94 19.72 0.29
N GLU A 144 -10.81 18.46 0.72
CA GLU A 144 -11.55 17.88 1.85
C GLU A 144 -10.75 18.03 3.16
N LYS A 145 -11.34 18.68 4.19
CA LYS A 145 -10.63 18.99 5.45
C LYS A 145 -10.02 17.75 6.14
N GLY A 146 -10.68 16.60 6.08
CA GLY A 146 -10.21 15.36 6.71
C GLY A 146 -8.96 14.78 6.04
N LYS A 147 -9.05 14.48 4.74
CA LYS A 147 -7.94 13.93 3.95
C LYS A 147 -6.83 14.92 3.67
N HIS A 148 -7.12 16.22 3.55
CA HIS A 148 -6.11 17.26 3.33
C HIS A 148 -4.99 17.21 4.38
N ARG A 149 -5.31 16.91 5.64
CA ARG A 149 -4.30 16.77 6.70
C ARG A 149 -3.25 15.68 6.40
N PHE A 150 -3.66 14.58 5.77
CA PHE A 150 -2.78 13.49 5.38
C PHE A 150 -2.13 13.79 4.02
N LEU A 151 -2.94 14.15 3.02
CA LEU A 151 -2.50 14.29 1.63
C LEU A 151 -1.71 15.58 1.32
N SER A 152 -1.77 16.59 2.17
CA SER A 152 -0.87 17.76 2.06
C SER A 152 0.61 17.39 2.14
N ARG A 153 0.94 16.19 2.66
CA ARG A 153 2.30 15.64 2.68
C ARG A 153 2.54 14.56 1.63
N ALA A 154 1.54 14.26 0.80
CA ALA A 154 1.62 13.19 -0.19
C ALA A 154 2.30 13.66 -1.48
N ARG A 155 3.08 12.77 -2.09
CA ARG A 155 3.51 12.85 -3.49
C ARG A 155 2.58 12.00 -4.34
N PHE A 156 2.04 12.58 -5.41
CA PHE A 156 1.16 11.85 -6.33
C PHE A 156 1.93 11.41 -7.57
N TYR A 157 1.69 10.17 -7.98
CA TYR A 157 2.35 9.53 -9.11
C TYR A 157 1.32 9.15 -10.16
N SER A 158 1.75 9.17 -11.42
CA SER A 158 0.99 8.57 -12.50
C SER A 158 1.22 7.05 -12.57
N SER A 159 0.32 6.26 -13.14
CA SER A 159 0.61 4.86 -13.50
C SER A 159 1.84 4.71 -14.40
N GLY A 160 2.14 5.73 -15.22
CA GLY A 160 3.35 5.80 -16.03
C GLY A 160 4.61 5.86 -15.16
N ASP A 161 4.63 6.76 -14.17
CA ASP A 161 5.76 6.91 -13.25
C ASP A 161 6.01 5.62 -12.47
N ILE A 162 4.93 5.01 -11.94
CA ILE A 162 5.05 3.76 -11.18
C ILE A 162 5.56 2.62 -12.06
N ARG A 163 5.09 2.54 -13.32
CA ARG A 163 5.59 1.55 -14.28
C ARG A 163 7.08 1.74 -14.57
N GLU A 164 7.55 2.98 -14.66
CA GLU A 164 8.97 3.29 -14.86
C GLU A 164 9.82 2.86 -13.65
N PHE A 165 9.40 3.22 -12.43
CA PHE A 165 10.10 2.79 -11.21
C PHE A 165 10.16 1.27 -11.08
N LEU A 166 9.05 0.58 -11.36
CA LEU A 166 9.00 -0.88 -11.37
C LEU A 166 9.95 -1.48 -12.41
N GLY A 167 10.01 -0.92 -13.61
CA GLY A 167 10.93 -1.38 -14.66
C GLY A 167 12.40 -1.26 -14.24
N HIS A 168 12.79 -0.13 -13.66
CA HIS A 168 14.16 0.10 -13.18
C HIS A 168 14.55 -0.79 -11.99
N THR A 169 13.57 -1.24 -11.21
CA THR A 169 13.80 -2.07 -10.01
C THR A 169 13.57 -3.55 -10.26
N GLY A 170 13.54 -3.99 -11.53
CA GLY A 170 13.50 -5.41 -11.89
C GLY A 170 12.13 -6.05 -11.71
N PHE A 171 11.05 -5.29 -11.86
CA PHE A 171 9.69 -5.80 -11.97
C PHE A 171 9.19 -5.74 -13.41
N ARG A 172 8.37 -6.73 -13.78
CA ARG A 172 7.55 -6.70 -14.98
C ARG A 172 6.10 -6.46 -14.59
N VAL A 173 5.53 -5.35 -15.05
CA VAL A 173 4.11 -5.06 -14.91
C VAL A 173 3.30 -6.06 -15.75
N THR A 174 2.32 -6.71 -15.12
CA THR A 174 1.44 -7.69 -15.77
C THR A 174 0.05 -7.14 -16.04
N GLU A 175 -0.47 -6.27 -15.17
CA GLU A 175 -1.78 -5.65 -15.36
C GLU A 175 -1.83 -4.26 -14.68
N ILE A 176 -2.62 -3.35 -15.28
CA ILE A 176 -2.93 -2.02 -14.73
C ILE A 176 -4.45 -1.82 -14.82
N ASP A 177 -5.08 -1.48 -13.70
CA ASP A 177 -6.51 -1.15 -13.59
C ASP A 177 -6.69 0.24 -12.96
N SER A 178 -6.88 1.25 -13.82
CA SER A 178 -7.05 2.65 -13.43
C SER A 178 -8.50 3.09 -13.59
N ARG A 179 -9.17 3.44 -12.49
CA ARG A 179 -10.58 3.92 -12.51
C ARG A 179 -10.81 4.98 -11.46
N ALA A 180 -11.58 6.02 -11.83
CA ALA A 180 -12.03 7.08 -10.93
C ALA A 180 -10.91 7.76 -10.11
N GLY A 181 -9.68 7.82 -10.64
CA GLY A 181 -8.53 8.42 -9.94
C GLY A 181 -7.82 7.52 -8.93
N PHE A 182 -8.12 6.22 -8.92
CA PHE A 182 -7.35 5.20 -8.19
C PHE A 182 -6.88 4.10 -9.14
N SER A 183 -5.58 3.82 -9.10
CA SER A 183 -4.91 2.82 -9.93
C SER A 183 -4.50 1.62 -9.09
N VAL A 184 -4.68 0.43 -9.66
CA VAL A 184 -4.12 -0.82 -9.14
C VAL A 184 -3.18 -1.42 -10.18
N ILE A 185 -1.94 -1.69 -9.79
CA ILE A 185 -0.93 -2.31 -10.65
C ILE A 185 -0.54 -3.66 -10.07
N ALA A 186 -0.58 -4.71 -10.89
CA ALA A 186 0.04 -5.99 -10.59
C ALA A 186 1.36 -6.11 -11.35
N ALA A 187 2.39 -6.56 -10.66
CA ALA A 187 3.72 -6.78 -11.21
C ALA A 187 4.34 -8.07 -10.66
N ARG A 188 5.32 -8.63 -11.39
CA ARG A 188 6.09 -9.79 -10.97
C ARG A 188 7.57 -9.46 -10.92
N LYS A 189 8.26 -10.04 -9.93
CA LYS A 189 9.72 -9.97 -9.82
C LYS A 189 10.36 -10.78 -10.95
N ASN A 190 11.24 -10.14 -11.74
CA ASN A 190 12.08 -10.80 -12.75
C ASN A 190 13.23 -11.61 -12.16
#